data_AF-A0A2S5WKE4-F1
#
_entry.id   AF-A0A2S5WKE4-F1
#
_cell.length_a   1.000
_cell.length_b   1.000
_cell.length_c   1.000
_cell.angle_alpha   90.00
_cell.angle_beta   90.00
_cell.angle_gamma   90.00
#
_symmetry.space_group_name_H-M   'P 1'
#
loop_
_entity.id
_entity.type
_entity.pdbx_description
1 polymer ?
#
loop_
_entity_poly.entity_id
_entity_poly.type
_entity_poly.pdbx_seq_one_letter_code
_entity_poly.pdbx_strand_id
1 'polypeptide(L)' 'MDRRATIIGGGIAGLASAPALHDAGFEVTVRERATGLPSRNQSRDVA' A
#
# COMPACT_ATOMS: atom_id res chain seq x y z
N MET A 1 12.46 4.59 19.95
CA MET A 1 11.92 5.65 19.06
C MET A 1 11.03 4.94 18.07
N ASP A 2 9.72 4.96 18.32
CA ASP A 2 8.75 4.23 17.49
C ASP A 2 8.41 5.10 16.28
N ARG A 3 9.03 4.79 15.14
CA ARG A 3 8.82 5.52 13.89
C ARG A 3 7.72 4.84 13.09
N ARG A 4 6.66 5.58 12.77
CA ARG A 4 5.49 5.08 12.03
C ARG A 4 5.31 5.83 10.72
N ALA A 5 4.94 5.12 9.67
CA ALA A 5 4.62 5.67 8.36
C ALA A 5 3.26 5.17 7.87
N THR A 6 2.44 6.08 7.33
CA THR A 6 1.17 5.73 6.69
C THR A 6 1.24 6.08 5.20
N ILE A 7 0.96 5.09 4.35
CA ILE A 7 0.87 5.25 2.90
C ILE A 7 -0.61 5.30 2.53
N ILE A 8 -1.03 6.35 1.83
CA ILE A 8 -2.39 6.51 1.33
C ILE A 8 -2.42 6.13 -0.16
N GLY A 9 -3.15 5.06 -0.48
CA GLY A 9 -3.23 4.44 -1.81
C GLY A 9 -2.41 3.16 -1.90
N GLY A 10 -3.08 2.04 -2.17
CA GLY A 10 -2.52 0.70 -2.39
C GLY A 10 -2.18 0.40 -3.85
N GLY A 11 -2.01 1.44 -4.68
CA GLY A 11 -1.51 1.31 -6.05
C GLY A 11 -0.05 0.84 -6.10
N ILE A 12 0.47 0.62 -7.31
CA ILE A 12 1.84 0.11 -7.54
C ILE A 12 2.88 0.97 -6.81
N ALA A 13 2.79 2.30 -6.91
CA ALA A 13 3.73 3.21 -6.25
C ALA A 13 3.66 3.10 -4.71
N GLY A 14 2.46 3.04 -4.14
CA GLY A 14 2.26 2.92 -2.70
C GLY A 14 2.85 1.62 -2.16
N LEU A 15 2.50 0.49 -2.76
CA LEU A 15 3.02 -0.82 -2.37
C LEU A 15 4.54 -0.93 -2.58
N ALA A 16 5.09 -0.37 -3.66
CA ALA A 16 6.52 -0.38 -3.93
C ALA A 16 7.34 0.47 -2.95
N SER A 17 6.73 1.48 -2.31
CA SER A 17 7.40 2.32 -1.31
C SER A 17 7.47 1.69 0.08
N ALA A 18 6.59 0.75 0.41
CA ALA A 18 6.51 0.15 1.74
C ALA A 18 7.80 -0.59 2.17
N PRO A 19 8.47 -1.39 1.30
CA PRO A 19 9.72 -2.04 1.66
C PRO A 19 10.82 -1.06 2.05
N ALA A 20 11.00 0.02 1.27
CA ALA A 20 12.03 1.02 1.56
C ALA A 20 11.79 1.73 2.90
N LEU A 21 10.53 2.02 3.25
CA LEU A 21 10.17 2.59 4.55
C LEU A 21 10.38 1.59 5.69
N HIS A 22 10.06 0.31 5.47
CA HIS A 22 10.31 -0.74 6.44
C HIS A 22 11.81 -0.93 6.72
N ASP A 23 12.62 -1.01 5.66
CA ASP A 23 14.08 -1.13 5.74
C ASP A 23 14.72 0.09 6.42
N ALA A 24 14.12 1.27 6.24
CA ALA A 24 14.50 2.48 6.95
C ALA A 24 14.10 2.48 8.44
N GLY A 25 13.40 1.43 8.91
CA GLY A 25 13.02 1.18 10.30
C GLY A 25 11.71 1.86 10.73
N PHE A 26 10.75 1.99 9.81
CA PHE A 26 9.39 2.44 10.12
C PHE A 26 8.43 1.24 10.28
N GLU A 27 7.48 1.35 11.21
CA GLU A 27 6.25 0.56 11.22
C GLU A 27 5.31 1.15 10.15
N VAL A 28 5.09 0.40 9.07
CA VAL A 28 4.39 0.90 7.87
C VAL A 28 2.95 0.36 7.82
N THR A 29 1.99 1.26 7.62
CA THR A 29 0.59 0.92 7.33
C THR A 29 0.19 1.47 5.96
N VAL A 30 -0.40 0.64 5.11
CA VAL A 30 -0.98 1.05 3.82
C VAL A 30 -2.49 1.12 3.94
N ARG A 31 -3.10 2.22 3.50
CA ARG A 31 -4.56 2.42 3.46
C ARG A 31 -5.01 2.61 2.02
N GLU A 32 -5.78 1.66 1.51
CA GLU A 32 -6.46 1.73 0.21
C GLU A 32 -7.95 1.94 0.43
N ARG A 33 -8.60 2.71 -0.44
CA ARG A 33 -10.04 2.93 -0.42
C ARG A 33 -10.79 1.72 -0.99
N ALA A 34 -10.25 1.12 -2.05
CA ALA A 34 -10.81 -0.07 -2.67
C ALA A 34 -10.76 -1.27 -1.70
N THR A 35 -11.72 -2.18 -1.87
CA THR A 35 -11.80 -3.42 -1.09
C THR A 35 -10.73 -4.45 -1.48
N GLY A 36 -9.95 -4.17 -2.53
CA GLY A 36 -8.89 -5.03 -3.02
C GLY A 36 -7.66 -4.22 -3.47
N LEU A 37 -6.52 -4.91 -3.50
CA LEU A 37 -5.28 -4.37 -4.04
C LEU A 37 -5.21 -4.62 -5.56
N PRO A 38 -4.32 -3.91 -6.29
CA PRO A 38 -4.06 -4.19 -7.68
C PRO A 38 -3.65 -5.66 -7.87
N SER A 39 -4.54 -6.47 -8.43
CA SER A 39 -4.24 -7.82 -8.88
C SER A 39 -4.07 -7.82 -10.40
N ARG A 40 -3.22 -8.73 -10.91
CA ARG A 40 -3.10 -8.98 -12.36
C ARG A 40 -4.42 -9.38 -13.01
N ASN A 41 -5.38 -9.90 -12.24
CA ASN A 41 -6.63 -10.48 -12.74
C ASN A 41 -7.89 -9.71 -12.33
N GLN A 42 -7.83 -8.39 -12.10
CA GLN A 42 -9.03 -7.64 -11.72
C GLN A 42 -10.10 -7.72 -12.83
N SER A 43 -11.01 -8.68 -12.71
CA SER A 43 -12.30 -8.69 -13.39
C SER A 43 -12.93 -7.36 -13.04
N ARG A 44 -13.07 -6.49 -14.03
CA ARG A 44 -13.67 -5.18 -13.81
C ARG A 44 -15.13 -5.42 -13.47
N ASP A 45 -15.50 -5.27 -12.19
CA ASP A 45 -16.86 -4.89 -11.86
C ASP A 45 -17.05 -3.45 -12.37
N VAL A 46 -17.38 -3.36 -13.66
CA VAL A 46 -17.95 -2.16 -14.26
C VAL A 46 -19.43 -2.14 -13.86
N ALA A 47 -19.72 -1.48 -12.75
CA ALA A 47 -21.06 -0.99 -12.45
C ALA A 47 -21.33 0.31 -13.23
#